data_AF-A0A350ALU0-F1
#
_entry.id   AF-A0A350ALU0-F1
#
_cell.length_a   1.000
_cell.length_b   1.000
_cell.length_c   1.000
_cell.angle_alpha   90.00
_cell.angle_beta   90.00
_cell.angle_gamma   90.00
#
_symmetry.space_group_name_H-M   'P 1'
#
loop_
_entity.id
_entity.type
_entity.pdbx_description
1 polymer ?
#
loop_
_entity_poly.entity_id
_entity_poly.type
_entity_poly.pdbx_seq_one_letter_code
_entity_poly.pdbx_strand_id
1 'polypeptide(L)'
;MQPRAVICPKCRTPNAPGDTLCRRCGTRICPKCFKAVPPRLNVCPECGWRDSSWSSIEIQVPSKGNTGVAYTKKLTFKCPQCGSNVADEDIKCPRCGHIGLKQLRDHTQIAHRPNNGHRGKR
;
A
#
# COMPACT_ATOMS: atom_id res chain seq x y z
N MET A 1 14.21 5.20 30.07
CA MET A 1 15.53 5.61 29.58
C MET A 1 15.41 5.95 28.11
N GLN A 2 15.65 7.20 27.70
CA GLN A 2 15.69 7.54 26.27
C GLN A 2 17.07 7.16 25.71
N PRO A 3 17.15 6.58 24.51
CA PRO A 3 18.43 6.21 23.92
C PRO A 3 19.29 7.46 23.73
N ARG A 4 20.60 7.36 24.01
CA ARG A 4 21.54 8.47 23.81
C ARG A 4 21.76 8.84 22.34
N ALA A 5 21.49 7.89 21.44
CA ALA A 5 21.53 8.08 19.99
C ALA A 5 20.65 7.03 19.30
N VAL A 6 20.16 7.34 18.11
CA VAL A 6 19.43 6.41 17.24
C VAL A 6 20.27 6.08 16.02
N ILE A 7 20.62 4.80 15.84
CA ILE A 7 21.40 4.36 14.68
C ILE A 7 20.49 4.18 13.48
N CYS A 8 20.82 4.85 12.36
CA CYS A 8 20.06 4.67 11.13
C CYS A 8 20.18 3.22 10.64
N PRO A 9 19.08 2.48 10.46
CA PRO A 9 19.14 1.08 10.01
C PRO A 9 19.60 0.93 8.56
N LYS A 10 19.54 2.00 7.74
CA LYS A 10 19.98 1.97 6.33
C LYS A 10 21.47 2.22 6.15
N CYS A 11 22.01 3.26 6.81
CA CYS A 11 23.39 3.71 6.58
C CYS A 11 24.27 3.73 7.85
N ARG A 12 23.74 3.26 8.98
CA ARG A 12 24.41 3.18 10.29
C ARG A 12 24.90 4.51 10.88
N THR A 13 24.49 5.64 10.29
CA THR A 13 24.81 6.96 10.85
C THR A 13 24.10 7.14 12.19
N PRO A 14 24.81 7.55 13.26
CA PRO A 14 24.17 7.92 14.52
C PRO A 14 23.38 9.22 14.34
N ASN A 15 22.17 9.28 14.89
CA ASN A 15 21.29 10.46 14.88
C ASN A 15 20.92 10.82 16.32
N ALA A 16 20.46 12.05 16.54
CA ALA A 16 20.07 12.51 17.86
C ALA A 16 18.83 11.75 18.36
N PRO A 17 18.63 11.65 19.69
CA PRO A 17 17.40 11.10 20.23
C PRO A 17 16.19 11.89 19.72
N GLY A 18 15.20 11.20 19.17
CA GLY A 18 13.99 11.83 18.62
C GLY A 18 14.07 12.20 17.13
N ASP A 19 15.25 12.14 16.50
CA ASP A 19 15.37 12.35 15.05
C ASP A 19 14.51 11.33 14.29
N THR A 20 13.55 11.83 13.51
CA THR A 20 12.69 11.00 12.65
C THR A 20 13.22 10.87 11.23
N LEU A 21 14.33 11.55 10.91
CA LEU A 21 15.02 11.53 9.63
C LEU A 21 16.53 11.35 9.85
N CYS A 22 17.15 10.50 9.04
CA CYS A 22 18.60 10.34 9.08
C CYS A 22 19.29 11.56 8.47
N ARG A 23 20.17 12.21 9.24
CA ARG A 23 20.94 13.38 8.79
C ARG A 23 21.88 13.12 7.61
N ARG A 24 22.25 11.87 7.34
CA ARG A 24 23.15 11.50 6.24
C ARG A 24 22.43 11.07 4.97
N CYS A 25 21.43 10.20 5.09
CA CYS A 25 20.79 9.57 3.92
C CYS A 25 19.30 9.90 3.77
N GLY A 26 18.73 10.75 4.63
CA GLY A 26 17.33 11.16 4.58
C GLY A 26 16.31 10.06 4.89
N THR A 27 16.74 8.87 5.31
CA THR A 27 15.82 7.77 5.64
C THR A 27 15.01 8.11 6.88
N ARG A 28 13.69 7.94 6.81
CA ARG A 28 12.82 8.10 7.98
C ARG A 28 13.06 6.98 8.98
N ILE A 29 13.13 7.33 10.26
CA ILE A 29 13.35 6.40 11.36
C ILE A 29 12.17 6.51 12.32
N CYS A 30 11.52 5.39 12.62
CA CYS A 30 10.39 5.39 13.55
C CYS A 30 10.87 5.68 14.97
N PRO A 31 10.30 6.67 15.69
CA PRO A 31 10.73 6.98 17.06
C PRO A 31 10.28 5.93 18.10
N LYS A 32 9.38 5.00 17.72
CA LYS A 32 8.88 3.94 18.62
C LYS A 32 9.66 2.63 18.50
N CYS A 33 10.00 2.23 17.28
CA CYS A 33 10.67 0.94 17.03
C CYS A 33 12.04 1.06 16.34
N PHE A 34 12.46 2.29 15.99
CA PHE A 34 13.75 2.61 15.36
C PHE A 34 14.02 1.94 14.01
N LYS A 35 12.98 1.39 13.36
CA LYS A 35 13.04 0.84 12.00
C LYS A 35 12.90 1.92 10.93
N ALA A 36 13.39 1.61 9.73
CA ALA A 36 13.22 2.49 8.58
C ALA A 36 11.75 2.55 8.17
N VAL A 37 11.24 3.76 7.91
CA VAL A 37 9.90 3.96 7.38
C VAL A 37 9.99 4.37 5.91
N PRO A 38 9.32 3.68 4.98
CA PRO A 38 9.27 4.11 3.59
C PRO A 38 8.69 5.54 3.45
N PRO A 39 9.22 6.38 2.54
CA PRO A 39 8.83 7.79 2.42
C PRO A 39 7.38 8.01 1.95
N ARG A 40 6.71 6.97 1.44
CA ARG A 40 5.31 7.03 0.99
C ARG A 40 4.30 6.61 2.07
N LEU A 41 4.76 6.23 3.26
CA LEU A 41 3.90 5.79 4.35
C LEU A 41 3.89 6.83 5.46
N ASN A 42 2.70 7.11 5.97
CA ASN A 42 2.46 7.91 7.18
C ASN A 42 2.23 7.04 8.43
N VAL A 43 2.29 5.71 8.27
CA VAL A 43 2.19 4.72 9.34
C VAL A 43 3.39 3.78 9.24
N CYS A 44 4.04 3.52 10.37
CA CYS A 44 5.14 2.56 10.45
C CYS A 44 4.61 1.14 10.23
N PRO A 45 5.09 0.40 9.21
CA PRO A 45 4.61 -0.96 8.92
C PRO A 45 5.05 -1.98 9.99
N GLU A 46 6.05 -1.65 10.79
CA GLU A 46 6.63 -2.54 11.81
C GLU A 46 5.87 -2.49 13.13
N CYS A 47 5.29 -1.34 13.50
CA CYS A 47 4.68 -1.14 14.82
C CYS A 47 3.36 -0.36 14.83
N GLY A 48 2.88 0.10 13.67
CA GLY A 48 1.61 0.83 13.55
C GLY A 48 1.65 2.30 14.00
N TRP A 49 2.80 2.82 14.45
CA TRP A 49 2.93 4.23 14.82
C TRP A 49 2.62 5.16 13.64
N ARG A 50 1.70 6.11 13.84
CA ARG A 50 1.29 7.09 12.82
C ARG A 50 1.97 8.43 13.08
N ASP A 51 2.47 9.04 12.02
CA ASP A 51 3.04 10.39 12.05
C ASP A 51 2.53 11.21 10.86
N SER A 52 1.82 12.29 11.15
CA SER A 52 1.23 13.17 10.14
C SER A 52 2.30 13.97 9.37
N SER A 53 3.48 14.19 9.94
CA SER A 53 4.61 14.86 9.27
C SER A 53 5.34 13.94 8.27
N TRP A 54 5.06 12.63 8.31
CA TRP A 54 5.46 11.68 7.27
C TRP A 54 4.46 11.59 6.12
N SER A 55 3.36 12.33 6.16
CA SER A 55 2.56 12.56 4.95
C SER A 55 3.50 13.05 3.85
N SER A 56 3.30 12.52 2.65
CA SER A 56 4.21 12.64 1.51
C SER A 56 4.75 14.06 1.37
N ILE A 57 5.96 14.31 1.89
CA ILE A 57 6.73 15.47 1.45
C ILE A 57 6.93 15.20 -0.02
N GLU A 58 6.28 16.00 -0.85
CA GLU A 58 6.64 16.13 -2.25
C GLU A 58 8.10 16.54 -2.27
N ILE A 59 9.00 15.55 -2.36
CA ILE A 59 10.36 15.83 -2.76
C ILE A 59 10.19 16.47 -4.13
N GLN A 60 10.39 17.79 -4.20
CA GLN A 60 10.49 18.53 -5.44
C GLN A 60 11.76 18.03 -6.14
N VAL A 61 11.65 16.88 -6.79
CA VAL A 61 12.64 16.38 -7.74
C VAL A 61 12.52 17.29 -8.96
N PRO A 62 13.59 17.96 -9.41
CA PRO A 62 13.52 18.76 -10.63
C PRO A 62 13.12 17.87 -11.83
N SER A 63 11.89 18.10 -12.30
CA SER A 63 11.24 17.84 -13.59
C SER A 63 11.77 16.73 -14.51
N LYS A 64 10.98 15.64 -14.60
CA LYS A 64 10.29 15.19 -15.84
C LYS A 64 9.41 13.99 -15.51
N GLY A 65 8.12 14.22 -15.28
CA GLY A 65 7.14 13.13 -15.14
C GLY A 65 5.97 13.48 -14.25
N ASN A 66 4.89 13.95 -14.88
CA ASN A 66 3.58 14.20 -14.30
C ASN A 66 3.03 12.97 -13.54
N THR A 67 2.58 13.14 -12.30
CA THR A 67 1.27 12.63 -11.83
C THR A 67 1.00 13.09 -10.41
N GLY A 68 0.11 14.08 -10.27
CA GLY A 68 -0.58 14.33 -9.01
C GLY A 68 -1.42 13.11 -8.65
N VAL A 69 -1.33 12.63 -7.41
CA VAL A 69 -2.24 11.60 -6.89
C VAL A 69 -2.91 12.11 -5.63
N ALA A 70 -4.06 12.75 -5.84
CA ALA A 70 -5.13 12.78 -4.85
C ALA A 70 -5.49 11.32 -4.52
N TYR A 71 -5.25 10.89 -3.28
CA TYR A 71 -5.59 9.54 -2.85
C TYR A 71 -7.07 9.46 -2.48
N THR A 72 -7.95 9.66 -3.47
CA THR A 72 -9.24 8.98 -3.53
C THR A 72 -9.09 7.98 -4.67
N LYS A 73 -8.60 6.78 -4.36
CA LYS A 73 -8.48 5.73 -5.37
C LYS A 73 -9.91 5.35 -5.77
N LYS A 74 -10.46 6.03 -6.78
CA LYS A 74 -11.74 5.72 -7.41
C LYS A 74 -11.56 4.38 -8.12
N LEU A 75 -11.72 3.30 -7.36
CA LEU A 75 -11.60 1.95 -7.88
C LEU A 75 -12.67 1.83 -8.97
N THR A 76 -12.22 1.62 -10.20
CA THR A 76 -13.08 1.47 -11.36
C THR A 76 -12.78 0.09 -11.92
N PHE A 77 -13.81 -0.74 -12.12
CA PHE A 77 -13.65 -2.10 -12.63
C PHE A 77 -14.26 -2.18 -14.04
N LYS A 78 -13.85 -3.19 -14.82
CA LYS A 78 -14.42 -3.43 -16.15
C LYS A 78 -15.64 -4.32 -16.07
N CYS A 79 -16.74 -3.87 -16.68
CA CYS A 79 -17.94 -4.68 -16.85
C CYS A 79 -17.65 -5.86 -17.78
N PRO A 80 -17.90 -7.12 -17.36
CA PRO A 80 -17.64 -8.30 -18.19
C PRO A 80 -18.61 -8.43 -19.37
N GLN A 81 -19.80 -7.82 -19.28
CA GLN A 81 -20.81 -7.91 -20.34
C GLN A 81 -20.55 -6.97 -21.51
N CYS A 82 -19.97 -5.80 -21.27
CA CYS A 82 -19.85 -4.77 -22.31
C CYS A 82 -18.48 -4.08 -22.35
N GLY A 83 -17.57 -4.44 -21.45
CA GLY A 83 -16.21 -3.89 -21.37
C GLY A 83 -16.13 -2.45 -20.83
N SER A 84 -17.25 -1.84 -20.43
CA SER A 84 -17.28 -0.47 -19.92
C SER A 84 -16.70 -0.36 -18.52
N ASN A 85 -16.03 0.75 -18.24
CA ASN A 85 -15.50 1.05 -16.91
C ASN A 85 -16.64 1.51 -15.98
N VAL A 86 -16.74 0.92 -14.79
CA VAL A 86 -17.81 1.17 -13.82
C VAL A 86 -17.19 1.48 -12.47
N ALA A 87 -17.72 2.49 -11.77
CA ALA A 87 -17.21 2.91 -10.48
C ALA A 87 -17.58 1.91 -9.37
N ASP A 88 -16.76 1.85 -8.32
CA ASP A 88 -16.96 0.95 -7.18
C ASP A 88 -18.29 1.12 -6.42
N GLU A 89 -18.84 2.34 -6.47
CA GLU A 89 -20.11 2.72 -5.87
C GLU A 89 -21.33 2.25 -6.70
N ASP A 90 -21.11 1.95 -7.99
CA ASP A 90 -22.17 1.56 -8.91
C ASP A 90 -22.44 0.06 -8.84
N ILE A 91 -23.63 -0.30 -8.35
CA ILE A 91 -24.10 -1.70 -8.27
C ILE A 91 -24.42 -2.27 -9.67
N LYS A 92 -24.69 -1.39 -10.64
CA LYS A 92 -25.04 -1.72 -12.02
C LYS A 92 -24.21 -0.93 -13.02
N CYS A 93 -23.89 -1.56 -14.16
CA CYS A 93 -23.20 -0.88 -15.24
C CYS A 93 -24.14 0.17 -15.87
N PRO A 94 -23.74 1.46 -15.95
CA PRO A 94 -24.56 2.50 -16.57
C PRO A 94 -24.68 2.34 -18.10
N ARG A 95 -23.81 1.56 -18.73
CA ARG A 95 -23.75 1.42 -20.19
C ARG A 95 -24.62 0.28 -20.73
N CYS A 96 -24.68 -0.85 -20.01
CA CYS A 96 -25.47 -2.01 -20.45
C CYS A 96 -26.52 -2.49 -19.43
N GLY A 97 -26.57 -1.87 -18.24
CA GLY A 97 -27.52 -2.25 -17.19
C GLY A 97 -27.16 -3.50 -16.40
N HIS A 98 -26.02 -4.15 -16.65
CA HIS A 98 -25.62 -5.37 -15.95
C HIS A 98 -25.42 -5.14 -14.44
N ILE A 99 -26.09 -5.93 -13.61
CA ILE A 99 -26.08 -5.89 -12.14
C ILE A 99 -25.16 -7.00 -11.61
N GLY A 100 -24.45 -6.78 -10.49
CA GLY A 100 -23.69 -7.84 -9.80
C GLY A 100 -22.18 -7.60 -9.67
N LEU A 101 -21.75 -6.35 -9.75
CA LEU A 101 -20.32 -6.03 -9.90
C LEU A 101 -19.56 -5.84 -8.57
N LYS A 102 -20.28 -5.74 -7.44
CA LYS A 102 -19.70 -5.55 -6.10
C LYS A 102 -18.98 -6.79 -5.54
N GLN A 103 -19.27 -7.99 -6.04
CA GLN A 103 -18.74 -9.27 -5.50
C GLN A 103 -17.35 -9.68 -6.03
N LEU A 104 -16.75 -8.93 -6.95
CA LEU A 104 -15.47 -9.33 -7.58
C LEU A 104 -14.21 -9.08 -6.70
N ARG A 105 -14.37 -8.69 -5.42
CA ARG A 105 -13.26 -8.35 -4.52
C ARG A 105 -12.84 -9.43 -3.51
N ASP A 106 -13.42 -10.65 -3.56
CA ASP A 106 -13.14 -11.66 -2.51
C ASP A 106 -12.49 -12.98 -2.96
N HIS A 107 -11.87 -13.06 -4.14
CA HIS A 107 -11.16 -14.29 -4.53
C HIS A 107 -9.66 -14.09 -4.74
N THR A 108 -8.97 -13.92 -3.61
CA THR A 108 -7.67 -14.58 -3.41
C THR A 108 -7.94 -16.08 -3.33
N GLN A 109 -8.20 -16.73 -4.47
CA GLN A 109 -8.25 -18.19 -4.52
C GLN A 109 -6.81 -18.71 -4.52
N ILE A 110 -6.33 -19.05 -3.33
CA ILE A 110 -5.27 -20.03 -3.15
C ILE A 110 -5.72 -21.29 -3.89
N ALA A 111 -4.95 -21.66 -4.92
CA ALA A 111 -5.10 -22.91 -5.62
C ALA A 111 -4.82 -24.07 -4.65
N HIS A 112 -5.85 -24.78 -4.23
CA HIS A 112 -5.72 -26.16 -3.77
C HIS A 112 -6.48 -27.06 -4.74
N ARG A 113 -5.71 -27.84 -5.51
CA ARG A 113 -6.18 -28.82 -6.51
C ARG A 113 -7.18 -29.80 -5.87
N PRO A 114 -8.27 -30.17 -6.56
CA PRO A 114 -8.92 -31.44 -6.29
C PRO A 114 -8.04 -32.55 -6.89
N ASN A 115 -7.40 -33.37 -6.05
CA ASN A 115 -6.85 -34.64 -6.52
C ASN A 115 -7.94 -35.70 -6.44
N ASN A 116 -8.69 -35.80 -7.54
CA ASN A 116 -9.66 -36.87 -7.76
C ASN A 116 -8.93 -38.08 -8.33
N GLY A 117 -8.63 -39.06 -7.47
CA GLY A 117 -8.19 -40.39 -7.86
C GLY A 117 -9.38 -41.27 -8.19
N HIS A 118 -9.76 -41.33 -9.46
CA HIS A 118 -10.71 -42.29 -10.01
C HIS A 118 -10.09 -43.67 -10.24
N ARG A 119 -10.85 -44.72 -9.88
CA ARG A 119 -10.98 -46.10 -10.44
C ARG A 119 -10.96 -47.11 -9.31
N GLY A 120 -11.87 -48.07 -9.19
CA GLY A 120 -12.91 -48.53 -10.09
C GLY A 120 -13.15 -50.02 -9.81
N LYS A 121 -14.42 -50.39 -9.70
CA LYS A 121 -15.02 -51.70 -10.03
C LYS A 121 -14.22 -52.98 -9.73
N ARG A 122 -14.73 -53.74 -8.76
CA ARG A 122 -15.13 -55.15 -8.95
C ARG A 122 -16.06 -55.58 -7.83
#